data_AF-A0A9P8SIJ9-F1
#
_entry.id   AF-A0A9P8SIJ9-F1
#
_cell.length_a   1.000
_cell.length_b   1.000
_cell.length_c   1.000
_cell.angle_alpha   90.00
_cell.angle_beta   90.00
_cell.angle_gamma   90.00
#
_symmetry.space_group_name_H-M   'P 1'
#
loop_
_entity.id
_entity.type
_entity.pdbx_description
1 polymer ?
#
loop_
_entity_poly.entity_id
_entity_poly.type
_entity_poly.pdbx_seq_one_letter_code
_entity_poly.pdbx_strand_id
1 'polypeptide(L)'
;MIRVTDVPAKQQLVDKLPKRFKEIKFGIQSVQDVANQAVVEVSDRLLYDIENNRAPYRNGPLDSRLGTSSKTGRCSTCQDTLQQCNGHFGYIRLALPAFHIGYLRFIISMLQNICKNCGCVLLGEHDRQAFLKELRHPHLDNLRRTQIFLVF
;
A
#
# COMPACT_ATOMS: atom_id res chain seq x y z
N MET A 1 56.38 25.35 -6.94
CA MET A 1 54.96 25.14 -6.56
C MET A 1 54.30 24.29 -7.63
N ILE A 2 54.30 22.96 -7.45
CA ILE A 2 53.66 22.03 -8.38
C ILE A 2 52.21 21.85 -7.93
N ARG A 3 51.27 22.24 -8.79
CA ARG A 3 49.83 22.15 -8.55
C ARG A 3 49.44 20.67 -8.56
N VAL A 4 48.81 20.22 -7.47
CA VAL A 4 48.16 18.92 -7.38
C VAL A 4 47.05 18.90 -8.44
N THR A 5 47.20 18.03 -9.43
CA THR A 5 46.17 17.75 -10.43
C THR A 5 45.00 17.04 -9.75
N ASP A 6 43.80 17.60 -9.85
CA ASP A 6 42.54 16.98 -9.44
C ASP A 6 42.41 15.58 -10.05
N VAL A 7 42.60 14.55 -9.23
CA VAL A 7 42.30 13.17 -9.61
C VAL A 7 40.77 13.03 -9.57
N PRO A 8 40.09 12.67 -10.68
CA PRO A 8 38.66 12.44 -10.64
C PRO A 8 38.37 11.29 -9.67
N ALA A 9 37.54 11.57 -8.66
CA ALA A 9 37.14 10.58 -7.66
C ALA A 9 36.60 9.32 -8.38
N LYS A 10 37.09 8.14 -8.00
CA LYS A 10 36.64 6.86 -8.55
C LYS A 10 35.12 6.76 -8.40
N GLN A 11 34.38 6.84 -9.50
CA GLN A 11 32.94 6.60 -9.51
C GLN A 11 32.66 5.16 -9.12
N GLN A 12 31.70 4.97 -8.21
CA GLN A 12 31.23 3.65 -7.81
C GLN A 12 30.57 2.97 -9.01
N LEU A 13 31.15 1.86 -9.48
CA LEU A 13 30.54 1.01 -10.49
C LEU A 13 29.33 0.30 -9.87
N VAL A 14 28.12 0.76 -10.21
CA VAL A 14 26.88 0.10 -9.80
C VAL A 14 26.56 -0.98 -10.83
N ASP A 15 26.87 -2.23 -10.50
CA ASP A 15 26.49 -3.38 -11.33
C ASP A 15 24.97 -3.61 -11.22
N LYS A 16 24.27 -3.54 -12.35
CA LYS A 16 22.81 -3.71 -12.45
C LYS A 16 22.48 -5.08 -13.01
N LEU A 17 22.55 -6.10 -12.15
CA LEU A 17 22.20 -7.48 -12.50
C LEU A 17 20.70 -7.63 -12.82
N PRO A 18 20.30 -8.40 -13.85
CA PRO A 18 18.91 -8.65 -14.15
C PRO A 18 18.27 -9.49 -13.03
N LYS A 19 17.13 -9.01 -12.51
CA LYS A 19 16.36 -9.69 -11.45
C LYS A 19 15.16 -10.42 -12.04
N ARG A 20 14.80 -11.56 -11.45
CA ARG A 20 13.57 -12.31 -11.77
C ARG A 20 12.65 -12.33 -10.56
N PHE A 21 11.36 -12.05 -10.78
CA PHE A 21 10.34 -12.18 -9.75
C PHE A 21 10.22 -13.65 -9.31
N LYS A 22 10.34 -13.92 -8.01
CA LYS A 22 10.26 -15.27 -7.45
C LYS A 22 8.83 -15.60 -6.99
N GLU A 23 8.20 -14.67 -6.27
CA GLU A 23 6.89 -14.85 -5.65
C GLU A 23 6.21 -13.49 -5.44
N ILE A 24 4.88 -13.51 -5.28
CA ILE A 24 4.06 -12.34 -4.93
C ILE A 24 3.42 -12.63 -3.57
N LYS A 25 3.59 -11.72 -2.60
CA LYS A 25 2.98 -11.81 -1.28
C LYS A 25 1.81 -10.84 -1.19
N PHE A 26 0.62 -11.40 -1.01
CA PHE A 26 -0.58 -10.60 -0.77
C PHE A 26 -0.69 -10.22 0.70
N GLY A 27 -1.19 -9.02 0.96
CA GLY A 27 -1.37 -8.49 2.30
C GLY A 27 -2.25 -7.25 2.27
N ILE A 28 -2.58 -6.77 3.47
CA ILE A 28 -3.33 -5.52 3.66
C ILE A 28 -2.31 -4.43 3.95
N GLN A 29 -2.45 -3.28 3.29
CA GLN A 29 -1.58 -2.13 3.53
C GLN A 29 -1.98 -1.45 4.84
N SER A 30 -1.00 -1.09 5.67
CA SER A 30 -1.25 -0.26 6.84
C SER A 30 -1.53 1.18 6.43
N VAL A 31 -2.13 1.97 7.33
CA VAL A 31 -2.33 3.42 7.10
C VAL A 31 -1.02 4.13 6.80
N GLN A 32 0.08 3.70 7.45
CA GLN A 32 1.41 4.23 7.20
C GLN A 32 1.94 3.85 5.82
N ASP A 33 1.72 2.62 5.36
CA ASP A 33 2.13 2.18 4.02
C ASP A 33 1.41 2.97 2.92
N VAL A 34 0.11 3.19 3.09
CA VAL A 34 -0.70 4.00 2.16
C VAL A 34 -0.20 5.44 2.12
N ALA A 35 0.07 6.04 3.29
CA ALA A 35 0.61 7.40 3.37
C ALA A 35 2.02 7.52 2.76
N ASN A 36 2.89 6.53 3.00
CA ASN A 36 4.27 6.52 2.47
C ASN A 36 4.33 6.37 0.95
N GLN A 37 3.34 5.69 0.35
CA GLN A 37 3.24 5.54 -1.11
C GLN A 37 2.61 6.76 -1.79
N ALA A 38 1.86 7.57 -1.04
CA ALA A 38 1.08 8.66 -1.58
C ALA A 38 1.90 9.97 -1.66
N VAL A 39 1.66 10.72 -2.74
CA VAL A 39 2.32 12.00 -3.01
C VAL A 39 1.51 13.18 -2.47
N VAL A 40 0.19 13.01 -2.36
CA VAL A 40 -0.74 14.08 -1.95
C VAL A 40 -1.88 13.52 -1.12
N GLU A 41 -2.28 14.30 -0.11
CA GLU A 41 -3.57 14.14 0.58
C GLU A 41 -4.66 14.85 -0.22
N VAL A 42 -5.66 14.10 -0.68
CA VAL A 42 -6.82 14.66 -1.37
C VAL A 42 -7.84 15.10 -0.32
N SER A 43 -7.91 16.40 -0.08
CA SER A 43 -8.77 17.04 0.91
C SER A 43 -10.01 17.69 0.30
N ASP A 44 -9.91 18.12 -0.95
CA ASP A 44 -10.93 18.91 -1.62
C ASP A 44 -11.74 18.08 -2.61
N ARG A 45 -13.02 18.42 -2.74
CA ARG A 45 -13.95 17.76 -3.68
C ARG A 45 -13.97 18.38 -5.08
N LEU A 46 -13.37 19.56 -5.23
CA LEU A 46 -13.40 20.31 -6.48
C LEU A 46 -12.46 19.66 -7.50
N LEU A 47 -12.94 19.51 -8.73
CA LEU A 47 -12.17 18.91 -9.83
C LEU A 47 -11.33 19.95 -10.56
N TYR A 48 -11.94 21.10 -10.86
CA TYR A 48 -11.33 22.18 -11.62
C TYR A 48 -11.60 23.52 -10.94
N ASP A 49 -10.65 24.43 -11.07
CA ASP A 49 -10.79 25.82 -10.69
C ASP A 49 -11.41 26.62 -11.85
N ILE A 50 -12.65 27.04 -11.70
CA ILE A 50 -13.40 27.77 -12.74
C ILE A 50 -12.78 29.15 -13.00
N GLU A 51 -12.22 29.78 -11.97
CA GLU A 51 -11.62 31.11 -12.07
C GLU A 51 -10.24 31.04 -12.71
N ASN A 52 -9.51 29.95 -12.49
CA ASN A 52 -8.18 29.73 -13.03
C ASN A 52 -8.19 28.82 -14.27
N ASN A 53 -8.78 29.29 -15.37
CA ASN A 53 -8.75 28.61 -16.68
C ASN A 53 -9.22 27.14 -16.69
N ARG A 54 -10.05 26.71 -15.73
CA ARG A 54 -10.43 25.30 -15.55
C ARG A 54 -9.22 24.39 -15.35
N ALA A 55 -8.17 24.90 -14.72
CA ALA A 55 -7.02 24.10 -14.30
C ALA A 55 -7.46 23.09 -13.22
N PRO A 56 -6.82 21.92 -13.11
CA PRO A 56 -7.13 20.97 -12.05
C PRO A 56 -6.94 21.60 -10.67
N TYR A 57 -7.91 21.38 -9.78
CA TYR A 57 -7.89 21.98 -8.45
C TYR A 57 -6.80 21.35 -7.57
N ARG A 58 -6.07 22.18 -6.81
CA ARG A 58 -5.01 21.70 -5.92
C ARG A 58 -5.60 20.91 -4.75
N ASN A 59 -4.99 19.78 -4.41
CA ASN A 59 -5.51 18.82 -3.42
C ASN A 59 -6.89 18.25 -3.78
N GLY A 60 -7.33 18.43 -5.02
CA GLY A 60 -8.52 17.80 -5.57
C GLY A 60 -8.22 16.43 -6.19
N PRO A 61 -9.25 15.71 -6.66
CA PRO A 61 -9.10 14.37 -7.23
C PRO A 61 -8.28 14.33 -8.53
N LEU A 62 -8.19 15.45 -9.25
CA LEU A 62 -7.46 15.57 -10.52
C LEU A 62 -6.13 16.33 -10.37
N ASP A 63 -5.59 16.43 -9.15
CA ASP A 63 -4.34 17.13 -8.91
C ASP A 63 -3.22 16.59 -9.83
N SER A 64 -2.55 17.50 -10.53
CA SER A 64 -1.44 17.20 -11.46
C SER A 64 -0.28 16.37 -10.85
N ARG A 65 -0.15 16.34 -9.52
CA ARG A 65 0.81 15.49 -8.80
C ARG A 65 0.47 14.01 -8.85
N LEU A 66 -0.80 13.65 -9.00
CA LEU A 66 -1.27 12.26 -9.14
C LEU A 66 -0.98 11.70 -10.54
N GLY A 67 -0.81 12.58 -11.51
CA GLY A 67 -0.57 12.23 -12.91
C GLY A 67 -1.16 13.27 -13.85
N THR A 68 -0.99 13.05 -15.14
CA THR A 68 -1.64 13.84 -16.18
C THR A 68 -2.52 12.93 -17.03
N SER A 69 -3.73 13.38 -17.34
CA SER A 69 -4.61 12.72 -18.33
C SER A 69 -4.60 13.45 -19.68
N SER A 70 -3.97 14.61 -19.76
CA SER A 70 -3.87 15.40 -20.98
C SER A 70 -2.63 15.03 -21.77
N LYS A 71 -2.76 14.93 -23.11
CA LYS A 71 -1.63 14.70 -24.03
C LYS A 71 -0.58 15.82 -23.95
N THR A 72 -1.01 17.05 -23.67
CA THR A 72 -0.12 18.22 -23.56
C THR A 72 0.30 18.50 -22.11
N GLY A 73 -0.38 17.89 -21.14
CA GLY A 73 -0.07 18.05 -19.72
C GLY A 73 1.16 17.23 -19.31
N ARG A 74 1.86 17.71 -18.28
CA ARG A 74 2.96 17.00 -17.63
C ARG A 74 2.62 16.74 -16.17
N CYS A 75 3.07 15.61 -15.64
CA CYS A 75 2.88 15.33 -14.22
C CYS A 75 3.79 16.22 -13.37
N SER A 76 3.25 16.84 -12.32
CA SER A 76 4.03 17.71 -11.44
C SER A 76 5.07 16.95 -10.59
N THR A 77 4.93 15.62 -10.46
CA THR A 77 5.79 14.78 -9.62
C THR A 77 6.98 14.22 -10.39
N CYS A 78 6.73 13.48 -11.49
CA CYS A 78 7.80 12.88 -12.30
C CYS A 78 8.21 13.74 -13.50
N GLN A 79 7.48 14.81 -13.83
CA GLN A 79 7.72 15.69 -14.98
C GLN A 79 7.61 15.01 -16.36
N ASP A 80 7.12 13.78 -16.38
CA ASP A 80 6.90 13.02 -17.61
C ASP A 80 5.55 13.36 -18.27
N THR A 81 5.47 13.01 -19.54
CA THR A 81 4.23 13.08 -20.33
C THR A 81 3.30 11.90 -20.02
N LEU A 82 2.06 11.97 -20.52
CA LEU A 82 1.05 10.91 -20.36
C LEU A 82 1.56 9.50 -20.71
N GLN A 83 2.45 9.35 -21.69
CA GLN A 83 2.92 8.04 -22.15
C GLN A 83 3.99 7.42 -21.25
N GLN A 84 4.70 8.23 -20.47
CA GLN A 84 5.84 7.81 -19.65
C GLN A 84 5.51 7.83 -18.15
N CYS A 85 4.49 8.59 -17.75
CA CYS A 85 4.05 8.66 -16.37
C CYS A 85 3.36 7.37 -15.92
N ASN A 86 3.90 6.72 -14.88
CA ASN A 86 3.31 5.50 -14.30
C ASN A 86 2.08 5.77 -13.40
N GLY A 87 1.82 7.05 -13.07
CA GLY A 87 0.80 7.45 -12.11
C GLY A 87 1.32 7.42 -10.67
N HIS A 88 0.77 8.28 -9.83
CA HIS A 88 1.15 8.41 -8.44
C HIS A 88 -0.07 8.29 -7.54
N PHE A 89 0.11 7.63 -6.39
CA PHE A 89 -0.98 7.47 -5.43
C PHE A 89 -1.22 8.76 -4.66
N GLY A 90 -2.47 8.95 -4.27
CA GLY A 90 -2.89 9.88 -3.23
C GLY A 90 -3.59 9.11 -2.13
N TYR A 91 -3.83 9.75 -1.00
CA TYR A 91 -4.68 9.19 0.04
C TYR A 91 -5.74 10.19 0.46
N ILE A 92 -6.86 9.68 0.99
CA ILE A 92 -7.91 10.47 1.61
C ILE A 92 -7.93 10.09 3.08
N ARG A 93 -7.78 11.07 3.96
CA ARG A 93 -7.91 10.85 5.40
C ARG A 93 -9.38 10.92 5.79
N LEU A 94 -9.94 9.78 6.16
CA LEU A 94 -11.32 9.71 6.66
C LEU A 94 -11.41 10.30 8.07
N ALA A 95 -12.46 11.06 8.35
CA ALA A 95 -12.71 11.61 9.67
C ALA A 95 -13.06 10.52 10.70
N LEU A 96 -13.69 9.44 10.24
CA LEU A 96 -14.04 8.26 11.05
C LEU A 96 -13.67 6.98 10.30
N PRO A 97 -13.26 5.92 11.01
CA PRO A 97 -12.97 4.64 10.39
C PRO A 97 -14.25 4.03 9.78
N ALA A 98 -14.10 3.38 8.64
CA ALA A 98 -15.18 2.69 7.94
C ALA A 98 -14.83 1.22 7.72
N PHE A 99 -15.84 0.35 7.77
CA PHE A 99 -15.65 -1.07 7.47
C PHE A 99 -15.47 -1.28 5.98
N HIS A 100 -14.40 -1.97 5.60
CA HIS A 100 -14.18 -2.37 4.22
C HIS A 100 -15.11 -3.54 3.87
N ILE A 101 -15.97 -3.36 2.86
CA ILE A 101 -17.01 -4.34 2.51
C ILE A 101 -16.45 -5.72 2.13
N GLY A 102 -15.26 -5.77 1.51
CA GLY A 102 -14.58 -7.01 1.17
C GLY A 102 -14.07 -7.79 2.39
N TYR A 103 -13.87 -7.14 3.54
CA TYR A 103 -13.40 -7.77 4.78
C TYR A 103 -14.51 -7.98 5.81
N LEU A 104 -15.72 -7.47 5.55
CA LEU A 104 -16.81 -7.47 6.52
C LEU A 104 -17.15 -8.87 7.04
N ARG A 105 -17.18 -9.88 6.16
CA ARG A 105 -17.42 -11.29 6.55
C ARG A 105 -16.34 -11.83 7.48
N PHE A 106 -15.08 -11.53 7.20
CA PHE A 106 -13.94 -11.95 8.03
C PHE A 106 -13.95 -11.24 9.37
N ILE A 107 -14.31 -9.95 9.40
CA ILE A 107 -14.43 -9.18 10.64
C ILE A 107 -15.52 -9.78 11.54
N ILE A 108 -16.69 -10.13 10.98
CA ILE A 108 -17.77 -10.77 11.75
C ILE A 108 -17.31 -12.09 12.36
N SER A 109 -16.68 -12.96 11.55
CA SER A 109 -16.14 -14.24 12.04
C SER A 109 -15.08 -14.06 13.13
N MET A 110 -14.18 -13.08 13.00
CA MET A 110 -13.22 -12.75 14.06
C MET A 110 -13.91 -12.26 15.33
N LEU A 111 -14.91 -11.38 15.22
CA LEU A 111 -15.65 -10.84 16.37
C LEU A 111 -16.51 -11.90 17.09
N GLN A 112 -16.94 -12.94 16.38
CA GLN A 112 -17.63 -14.09 16.97
C GLN A 112 -16.69 -14.99 17.78
N ASN A 113 -15.40 -14.99 17.45
CA ASN A 113 -14.39 -15.88 18.01
C ASN A 113 -13.45 -15.22 19.03
N ILE A 114 -13.69 -13.97 19.42
CA ILE A 114 -12.92 -13.27 20.46
C ILE A 114 -13.82 -12.80 21.60
N CYS A 115 -13.25 -12.72 22.80
CA CYS A 115 -13.87 -12.07 23.94
C CYS A 115 -13.90 -10.55 23.72
N LYS A 116 -15.08 -9.95 23.81
CA LYS A 116 -15.30 -8.51 23.58
C LYS A 116 -14.73 -7.62 24.69
N ASN A 117 -14.34 -8.21 25.83
CA ASN A 117 -13.80 -7.48 26.97
C ASN A 117 -12.26 -7.54 27.04
N CYS A 118 -11.65 -8.70 26.76
CA CYS A 118 -10.19 -8.87 26.83
C CYS A 118 -9.49 -9.04 25.47
N GLY A 119 -10.23 -9.23 24.38
CA GLY A 119 -9.68 -9.44 23.04
C GLY A 119 -9.05 -10.83 22.81
N CYS A 120 -9.04 -11.71 23.81
CA CYS A 120 -8.52 -13.07 23.66
C CYS A 120 -9.47 -13.94 22.81
N VAL A 121 -8.88 -14.85 22.04
CA VAL A 121 -9.64 -15.87 21.28
C VAL A 121 -10.40 -16.77 22.26
N LEU A 122 -11.68 -17.05 21.97
CA LEU A 122 -12.58 -17.89 22.77
C LEU A 122 -12.26 -19.38 22.58
N LEU A 123 -11.06 -19.78 22.99
CA LEU A 123 -10.56 -21.14 22.80
C LEU A 123 -9.86 -21.64 24.06
N GLY A 124 -10.13 -22.89 24.43
CA GLY A 124 -9.44 -23.56 25.53
C GLY A 124 -7.95 -23.68 25.27
N GLU A 125 -7.13 -23.68 26.33
CA GLU A 125 -5.67 -23.71 26.18
C GLU A 125 -5.18 -24.96 25.44
N HIS A 126 -5.78 -26.12 25.73
CA HIS A 126 -5.46 -27.38 25.08
C HIS A 126 -5.66 -27.31 23.56
N ASP A 127 -6.85 -26.89 23.12
CA ASP A 127 -7.20 -26.80 21.70
C ASP A 127 -6.37 -25.73 21.00
N ARG A 128 -6.13 -24.59 21.67
CA ARG A 128 -5.23 -23.54 21.17
C ARG A 128 -3.84 -24.08 20.88
N GLN A 129 -3.28 -24.88 21.77
CA GLN A 129 -1.96 -25.49 21.54
C GLN A 129 -1.99 -26.51 20.40
N ALA A 130 -3.05 -27.29 20.25
CA ALA A 130 -3.22 -28.24 19.15
C ALA A 130 -3.26 -27.52 17.79
N PHE A 131 -4.15 -26.54 17.61
CA PHE A 131 -4.26 -25.79 16.36
C PHE A 131 -2.99 -25.01 16.01
N LEU A 132 -2.29 -24.45 17.00
CA LEU A 132 -1.00 -23.77 16.77
C LEU A 132 0.09 -24.73 16.28
N LYS A 133 0.10 -25.99 16.74
CA LYS A 133 1.02 -27.01 16.24
C LYS A 133 0.73 -27.35 14.78
N GLU A 134 -0.55 -27.52 14.43
CA GLU A 134 -0.96 -27.79 13.04
C GLU A 134 -0.62 -26.64 12.09
N LEU A 135 -0.89 -25.39 12.51
CA LEU A 135 -0.63 -24.20 11.68
C LEU A 135 0.86 -23.95 11.40
N ARG A 136 1.75 -24.45 12.27
CA ARG A 136 3.22 -24.32 12.11
C ARG A 136 3.83 -25.44 11.28
N HIS A 137 3.03 -26.39 10.79
CA HIS A 137 3.53 -27.49 9.99
C HIS A 137 4.17 -26.97 8.68
N PRO A 138 5.43 -27.34 8.35
CA PRO A 138 6.17 -26.77 7.21
C PRO A 138 5.51 -26.95 5.84
N HIS A 139 4.69 -27.99 5.70
CA HIS A 139 4.00 -28.34 4.44
C HIS A 139 2.48 -28.16 4.54
N LEU A 140 2.02 -27.10 5.20
CA LEU A 140 0.59 -26.80 5.30
C LEU A 140 0.05 -26.27 3.97
N ASP A 141 -0.89 -27.01 3.37
CA ASP A 141 -1.60 -26.59 2.17
C ASP A 141 -2.73 -25.58 2.49
N ASN A 142 -3.10 -24.75 1.52
CA ASN A 142 -4.14 -23.73 1.65
C ASN A 142 -5.52 -24.33 1.99
N LEU A 143 -5.85 -25.50 1.43
CA LEU A 143 -7.11 -26.19 1.73
C LEU A 143 -7.18 -26.57 3.22
N ARG A 144 -6.12 -27.21 3.73
CA ARG A 144 -6.00 -27.56 5.16
C ARG A 144 -6.00 -26.33 6.05
N ARG A 145 -5.26 -25.28 5.66
CA ARG A 145 -5.24 -24.02 6.39
C ARG A 145 -6.66 -23.43 6.49
N THR A 146 -7.41 -23.43 5.40
CA THR A 146 -8.78 -22.92 5.37
C THR A 146 -9.72 -23.77 6.24
N GLN A 147 -9.58 -25.09 6.20
CA GLN A 147 -10.36 -25.99 7.05
C GLN A 147 -10.15 -25.69 8.54
N ILE A 148 -8.92 -25.47 8.99
CA ILE A 148 -8.63 -25.10 10.39
C ILE A 148 -9.35 -23.80 10.79
N PHE A 149 -9.41 -22.81 9.89
CA PHE A 149 -10.13 -21.56 10.15
C PHE A 149 -11.65 -21.67 10.06
N LEU A 150 -12.20 -22.70 9.39
CA LEU A 150 -13.64 -22.94 9.28
C LEU A 150 -14.23 -23.74 10.46
N VAL A 151 -13.38 -24.24 11.38
CA VAL A 151 -13.83 -24.90 12.63
C VAL A 151 -14.47 -23.90 13.61
N PHE A 152 -14.36 -22.60 13.31
CA PHE A 152 -14.77 -21.45 14.12
C PHE A 152 -15.66 -20.49 13.32
#